data_AF-A0A5C7Q145-F1
#
_entry.id   AF-A0A5C7Q145-F1
#
_cell.length_a   1.000
_cell.length_b   1.000
_cell.length_c   1.000
_cell.angle_alpha   90.00
_cell.angle_beta   90.00
_cell.angle_gamma   90.00
#
_symmetry.space_group_name_H-M   'P 1'
#
loop_
_entity.id
_entity.type
_entity.pdbx_description
1 polymer ?
#
loop_
_entity_poly.entity_id
_entity_poly.type
_entity_poly.pdbx_seq_one_letter_code
_entity_poly.pdbx_strand_id
1 'polypeptide(L)'
;MPCDSDFDLIGQLGGTVGYQWGRTLICYQGATVSTPVRNLTGFTADMEIRDSDGNLIARISTTPGSHGSITITGASGSIALLLYKSYLSTVAPGMYRYELRLVDGSGNDQKLFTGKFELKPKLIGAANP
;
A
#
# COMPACT_ATOMS: atom_id res chain seq x y z
N MET A 1 0.30 -4.67 -16.65
CA MET A 1 -0.05 -3.24 -16.66
C MET A 1 0.90 -2.55 -15.71
N PRO A 2 1.70 -1.57 -16.14
CA PRO A 2 2.53 -0.80 -15.23
C PRO A 2 1.66 0.27 -14.57
N CYS A 3 1.47 0.15 -13.26
CA CYS A 3 1.37 1.36 -12.45
C CYS A 3 2.81 1.79 -12.16
N ASP A 4 3.07 3.11 -12.11
CA ASP A 4 4.44 3.60 -11.87
C ASP A 4 4.98 2.97 -10.59
N SER A 5 6.08 2.22 -10.78
CA SER A 5 6.67 1.32 -9.80
C SER A 5 8.04 1.81 -9.41
N ASP A 6 8.27 3.13 -9.35
CA ASP A 6 9.42 3.69 -8.66
C ASP A 6 9.25 3.47 -7.15
N PHE A 7 9.38 2.20 -6.80
CA PHE A 7 9.20 1.63 -5.49
C PHE A 7 10.53 1.73 -4.76
N ASP A 8 11.00 2.96 -4.57
CA ASP A 8 12.09 3.19 -3.64
C ASP A 8 11.48 3.24 -2.24
N LEU A 9 11.53 2.10 -1.56
CA LEU A 9 11.06 1.97 -0.19
C LEU A 9 12.08 2.58 0.77
N ILE A 10 12.47 3.82 0.53
CA ILE A 10 12.92 4.69 1.62
C ILE A 10 11.63 5.06 2.34
N GLY A 11 11.25 4.23 3.31
CA GLY A 11 10.57 4.78 4.47
C GLY A 11 11.52 5.82 5.05
N GLN A 12 11.43 7.09 4.61
CA GLN A 12 12.00 8.15 5.40
C GLN A 12 11.17 8.15 6.68
N LEU A 13 11.75 7.53 7.70
CA LEU A 13 11.44 7.70 9.11
C LEU A 13 11.73 9.17 9.44
N GLY A 14 10.90 10.07 8.92
CA GLY A 14 10.93 11.50 9.15
C GLY A 14 9.97 11.83 10.28
N GLY A 15 10.53 12.26 11.41
CA GLY A 15 9.92 12.26 12.74
C GLY A 15 8.56 12.97 12.87
N THR A 16 7.69 12.36 13.69
CA THR A 16 6.83 12.97 14.72
C THR A 16 5.91 11.87 15.27
N VAL A 17 5.99 11.64 16.58
CA VAL A 17 5.43 10.53 17.35
C VAL A 17 4.04 10.03 16.90
N GLY A 18 4.06 8.89 16.22
CA GLY A 18 2.98 7.92 16.12
C GLY A 18 2.27 7.93 14.75
N TYR A 19 2.42 6.84 14.01
CA TYR A 19 2.59 6.91 12.56
C TYR A 19 1.57 6.11 11.76
N GLN A 20 0.91 6.77 10.80
CA GLN A 20 0.11 6.18 9.74
C GLN A 20 1.02 5.99 8.51
N TRP A 21 0.89 4.87 7.79
CA TRP A 21 1.60 4.68 6.52
C TRP A 21 0.64 4.97 5.36
N GLY A 22 1.09 5.77 4.39
CA GLY A 22 0.32 6.13 3.22
C GLY A 22 1.17 6.16 1.95
N ARG A 23 0.60 5.72 0.82
CA ARG A 23 1.21 5.79 -0.51
C ARG A 23 0.17 6.10 -1.57
N THR A 24 0.58 6.72 -2.66
CA THR A 24 -0.28 6.96 -3.83
C THR A 24 0.38 6.35 -5.05
N LEU A 25 -0.35 5.51 -5.78
CA LEU A 25 0.04 4.92 -7.06
C LEU A 25 -0.72 5.63 -8.18
N ILE A 26 -0.12 5.73 -9.36
CA ILE A 26 -0.78 6.20 -10.58
C ILE A 26 -0.65 5.10 -11.64
N CYS A 27 -1.78 4.68 -12.20
CA CYS A 27 -1.83 3.63 -13.21
C CYS A 27 -2.00 4.22 -14.62
N TYR A 28 -1.21 3.72 -15.57
CA TYR A 28 -1.14 4.23 -16.93
C TYR A 28 -1.63 3.19 -17.96
N GLN A 29 -2.10 3.64 -19.13
CA GLN A 29 -2.61 2.78 -20.19
C GLN A 29 -1.51 2.22 -21.12
N GLY A 30 -0.91 1.08 -20.80
CA GLY A 30 0.08 0.44 -21.68
C GLY A 30 1.44 0.32 -20.99
N ALA A 31 2.49 -0.09 -21.70
CA ALA A 31 3.75 -0.53 -21.07
C ALA A 31 4.68 0.58 -20.56
N THR A 32 4.36 1.86 -20.77
CA THR A 32 5.22 3.00 -20.43
C THR A 32 4.45 4.12 -19.73
N VAL A 33 5.14 4.87 -18.87
CA VAL A 33 4.66 6.08 -18.16
C VAL A 33 4.30 7.27 -19.08
N SER A 34 4.39 7.07 -20.41
CA SER A 34 4.05 8.05 -21.44
C SER A 34 2.64 7.88 -22.02
N THR A 35 1.84 6.99 -21.45
CA THR A 35 0.48 6.68 -21.89
C THR A 35 -0.53 7.46 -21.04
N PRO A 36 -1.75 7.75 -21.51
CA PRO A 36 -2.74 8.45 -20.69
C PRO A 36 -3.02 7.65 -19.40
N VAL A 37 -3.33 8.36 -18.31
CA VAL A 37 -3.73 7.72 -17.05
C VAL A 37 -4.92 6.80 -17.30
N ARG A 38 -4.88 5.58 -16.74
CA ARG A 38 -5.98 4.63 -16.88
C ARG A 38 -7.12 5.12 -16.00
N ASN A 39 -8.29 5.30 -16.59
CA ASN A 39 -9.50 5.53 -15.82
C ASN A 39 -9.84 4.27 -15.01
N LEU A 40 -9.82 4.40 -13.68
CA LEU A 40 -10.13 3.35 -12.71
C LEU A 40 -11.55 3.48 -12.13
N THR A 41 -12.44 4.22 -12.79
CA THR A 41 -13.85 4.32 -12.39
C THR A 41 -14.50 2.94 -12.37
N GLY A 42 -15.15 2.60 -11.25
CA GLY A 42 -15.81 1.30 -11.06
C GLY A 42 -14.88 0.16 -10.65
N PHE A 43 -13.58 0.41 -10.47
CA PHE A 43 -12.66 -0.58 -9.94
C PHE A 43 -12.70 -0.62 -8.40
N THR A 44 -12.37 -1.77 -7.85
CA THR A 44 -12.08 -1.98 -6.43
C THR A 44 -10.66 -2.51 -6.26
N ALA A 45 -10.11 -2.41 -5.05
CA ALA A 45 -8.76 -2.88 -4.77
C ALA A 45 -8.71 -3.59 -3.42
N ASP A 46 -7.79 -4.55 -3.33
CA ASP A 46 -7.54 -5.37 -2.15
C ASP A 46 -6.03 -5.58 -2.00
N MET A 47 -5.50 -5.31 -0.81
CA MET A 47 -4.10 -5.51 -0.48
C MET A 47 -3.98 -6.43 0.73
N GLU A 48 -3.26 -7.53 0.55
CA GLU A 48 -2.86 -8.42 1.64
C GLU A 48 -1.41 -8.16 2.01
N ILE A 49 -1.12 -8.17 3.30
CA ILE A 49 0.22 -8.08 3.88
C ILE A 49 0.46 -9.34 4.67
N ARG A 50 1.57 -10.02 4.37
CA ARG A 50 1.96 -11.30 4.96
C ARG A 50 3.38 -11.23 5.51
N ASP A 51 3.65 -12.00 6.55
CA ASP A 51 5.01 -12.15 7.08
C ASP A 51 5.88 -13.07 6.18
N SER A 52 7.10 -13.38 6.63
CA SER A 52 8.02 -14.28 5.93
C SER A 52 7.48 -15.70 5.78
N ASP A 53 6.64 -16.13 6.71
CA ASP A 53 6.11 -17.49 6.82
C ASP A 53 4.78 -17.63 6.05
N GLY A 54 4.23 -16.50 5.56
CA GLY A 54 3.03 -16.43 4.75
C GLY A 54 1.75 -16.17 5.55
N ASN A 55 1.84 -15.92 6.86
CA ASN A 55 0.68 -15.61 7.69
C ASN A 55 0.11 -14.26 7.30
N LEU A 56 -1.23 -14.14 7.27
CA LEU A 56 -1.90 -12.88 7.02
C LEU A 56 -1.73 -11.97 8.24
N ILE A 57 -1.09 -10.84 8.03
CA ILE A 57 -0.87 -9.82 9.04
C ILE A 57 -1.98 -8.79 8.90
N ALA A 58 -2.04 -8.12 7.74
CA ALA A 58 -3.00 -7.08 7.46
C ALA A 58 -3.72 -7.32 6.14
N ARG A 59 -4.92 -6.78 6.04
CA ARG A 59 -5.68 -6.69 4.80
C ARG A 59 -6.39 -5.34 4.76
N ILE A 60 -6.19 -4.59 3.69
CA ILE A 60 -6.88 -3.32 3.42
C ILE A 60 -7.56 -3.40 2.06
N SER A 61 -8.69 -2.73 1.90
CA SER A 61 -9.45 -2.74 0.65
C SER A 61 -10.10 -1.38 0.40
N THR A 62 -10.77 -1.24 -0.74
CA THR A 62 -11.60 -0.07 -1.03
C THR A 62 -12.79 0.09 -0.10
N THR A 63 -13.18 -0.97 0.61
CA THR A 63 -14.03 -0.89 1.79
C THR A 63 -13.14 -0.77 3.02
N PRO A 64 -13.12 0.39 3.71
CA PRO A 64 -12.27 0.59 4.89
C PRO A 64 -12.54 -0.48 5.97
N GLY A 65 -11.47 -0.98 6.57
CA GLY A 65 -11.51 -1.97 7.65
C GLY A 65 -10.71 -1.52 8.87
N SER A 66 -10.49 -2.42 9.83
CA SER A 66 -9.73 -2.12 11.05
C SER A 66 -8.23 -1.86 10.81
N HIS A 67 -7.67 -2.37 9.72
CA HIS A 67 -6.24 -2.26 9.40
C HIS A 67 -5.90 -0.99 8.61
N GLY A 68 -6.87 -0.41 7.91
CA GLY A 68 -6.65 0.68 6.99
C GLY A 68 -7.68 0.74 5.85
N SER A 69 -7.32 1.45 4.77
CA SER A 69 -8.20 1.70 3.63
C SER A 69 -7.43 1.89 2.32
N ILE A 70 -8.10 1.62 1.21
CA ILE A 70 -7.65 1.99 -0.13
C ILE A 70 -8.65 2.99 -0.72
N THR A 71 -8.18 4.07 -1.32
CA THR A 71 -9.01 5.05 -2.03
C THR A 71 -8.61 5.09 -3.49
N ILE A 72 -9.58 4.91 -4.40
CA ILE A 72 -9.35 5.01 -5.85
C ILE A 72 -9.98 6.32 -6.36
N THR A 73 -9.17 7.16 -6.99
CA THR A 73 -9.65 8.33 -7.73
C THR A 73 -9.71 7.96 -9.20
N GLY A 74 -10.89 7.52 -9.66
CA GLY A 74 -11.08 6.86 -10.95
C GLY A 74 -10.49 7.63 -12.14
N ALA A 75 -10.90 8.88 -12.34
CA ALA A 75 -10.50 9.68 -13.50
C ALA A 75 -8.99 9.99 -13.55
N SER A 76 -8.30 10.04 -12.42
CA SER A 76 -6.86 10.28 -12.36
C SER A 76 -6.02 9.01 -12.33
N GLY A 77 -6.67 7.83 -12.33
CA GLY A 77 -5.99 6.54 -12.22
C GLY A 77 -5.21 6.37 -10.91
N SER A 78 -5.59 7.13 -9.88
CA SER A 78 -4.83 7.20 -8.63
C SER A 78 -5.36 6.22 -7.60
N ILE A 79 -4.46 5.53 -6.90
CA ILE A 79 -4.77 4.59 -5.82
C ILE A 79 -4.00 5.02 -4.58
N ALA A 80 -4.70 5.52 -3.56
CA ALA A 80 -4.12 5.82 -2.27
C ALA A 80 -4.27 4.62 -1.32
N LEU A 81 -3.16 4.14 -0.76
CA LEU A 81 -3.09 3.07 0.22
C LEU A 81 -2.88 3.68 1.60
N LEU A 82 -3.58 3.17 2.60
CA LEU A 82 -3.49 3.64 3.98
C LEU A 82 -3.47 2.48 4.96
N LEU A 83 -2.47 2.41 5.82
CA LEU A 83 -2.46 1.55 7.01
C LEU A 83 -2.56 2.42 8.26
N TYR A 84 -3.50 2.09 9.12
CA TYR A 84 -3.73 2.87 10.33
C TYR A 84 -2.61 2.68 11.35
N LYS A 85 -2.28 3.79 12.00
CA LYS A 85 -1.32 3.82 13.11
C LYS A 85 -1.64 2.84 14.21
N SER A 86 -2.91 2.80 14.64
CA SER A 86 -3.39 1.94 15.72
C SER A 86 -3.08 0.47 15.46
N TYR A 87 -3.17 0.07 14.19
CA TYR A 87 -2.85 -1.28 13.76
C TYR A 87 -1.33 -1.47 13.62
N LEU A 88 -0.61 -0.56 12.97
CA LEU A 88 0.84 -0.69 12.81
C LEU A 88 1.60 -0.77 14.14
N SER A 89 1.08 -0.15 15.21
CA SER A 89 1.66 -0.28 16.55
C SER A 89 1.55 -1.68 17.17
N THR A 90 0.69 -2.55 16.65
CA THR A 90 0.54 -3.94 17.13
C THR A 90 1.35 -4.94 16.30
N VAL A 91 1.92 -4.51 15.17
CA VAL A 91 2.69 -5.37 14.27
C VAL A 91 4.15 -5.39 14.68
N ALA A 92 4.72 -6.59 14.81
CA ALA A 92 6.12 -6.75 15.17
C ALA A 92 7.05 -6.17 14.08
N PRO A 93 8.18 -5.56 14.43
CA PRO A 93 9.20 -5.21 13.44
C PRO A 93 9.70 -6.45 12.69
N GLY A 94 9.98 -6.32 11.39
CA GLY A 94 10.43 -7.43 10.55
C GLY A 94 10.18 -7.24 9.05
N MET A 95 10.47 -8.29 8.29
CA MET A 95 10.26 -8.33 6.84
C MET A 95 8.86 -8.83 6.50
N TYR A 96 8.14 -8.04 5.70
CA TYR A 96 6.80 -8.33 5.23
C TYR A 96 6.75 -8.35 3.72
N ARG A 97 5.77 -9.05 3.18
CA ARG A 97 5.41 -9.10 1.77
C ARG A 97 4.03 -8.54 1.61
N TYR A 98 3.76 -7.92 0.47
CA TYR A 98 2.40 -7.50 0.14
C TYR A 98 2.04 -7.89 -1.28
N GLU A 99 0.73 -8.01 -1.48
CA GLU A 99 0.12 -8.24 -2.78
C GLU A 99 -1.08 -7.30 -2.92
N LEU A 100 -1.03 -6.42 -3.91
CA LEU A 100 -2.13 -5.53 -4.29
C LEU A 100 -2.82 -6.07 -5.55
N ARG A 101 -4.12 -6.25 -5.44
CA ARG A 101 -5.04 -6.69 -6.47
C ARG A 101 -6.02 -5.58 -6.80
N LEU A 102 -6.39 -5.50 -8.06
CA LEU A 102 -7.38 -4.57 -8.60
C LEU A 102 -8.45 -5.38 -9.31
N VAL A 103 -9.70 -5.18 -8.91
CA VAL A 103 -10.84 -5.90 -9.48
C VAL A 103 -11.66 -4.90 -10.30
N ASP A 104 -11.92 -5.21 -11.56
CA ASP A 104 -12.76 -4.36 -12.41
C ASP A 104 -14.25 -4.52 -12.10
N GLY A 105 -15.09 -3.66 -12.70
CA GLY A 105 -16.55 -3.71 -12.50
C GLY A 105 -17.23 -4.99 -13.03
N SER A 106 -16.51 -5.85 -13.77
CA SER A 106 -16.98 -7.16 -14.23
C SER A 106 -16.49 -8.31 -13.33
N GLY A 107 -15.74 -8.00 -12.27
CA GLY A 107 -15.20 -8.99 -11.34
C GLY A 107 -13.86 -9.60 -11.77
N ASN A 108 -13.20 -9.08 -12.81
CA ASN A 108 -11.88 -9.60 -13.20
C ASN A 108 -10.81 -9.11 -12.24
N ASP A 109 -10.14 -10.05 -11.56
CA ASP A 109 -9.02 -9.78 -10.66
C ASP A 109 -7.71 -9.63 -11.46
N GLN A 110 -7.07 -8.47 -11.30
CA GLN A 110 -5.77 -8.16 -11.85
C GLN A 110 -4.79 -7.94 -10.71
N LYS A 111 -3.88 -8.89 -10.54
CA LYS A 111 -2.71 -8.73 -9.68
C LYS A 111 -1.84 -7.59 -10.23
N LEU A 112 -1.86 -6.45 -9.54
CA LEU A 112 -1.15 -5.24 -9.96
C LEU A 112 0.30 -5.29 -9.52
N PHE A 113 0.52 -5.57 -8.23
CA PHE A 113 1.82 -5.34 -7.64
C PHE A 113 2.08 -6.27 -6.45
N THR A 114 3.33 -6.72 -6.36
CA THR A 114 3.83 -7.45 -5.20
C THR A 114 5.19 -6.94 -4.84
N GLY A 115 5.47 -6.87 -3.55
CA GLY A 115 6.80 -6.52 -3.09
C GLY A 115 7.04 -6.91 -1.65
N LYS A 116 8.15 -6.41 -1.12
CA LYS A 116 8.56 -6.63 0.26
C LYS A 116 8.85 -5.29 0.91
N PHE A 117 8.67 -5.22 2.22
CA PHE A 117 9.06 -4.07 3.02
C PHE A 117 9.58 -4.51 4.38
N GLU A 118 10.46 -3.69 4.95
CA GLU A 118 10.91 -3.86 6.33
C GLU A 118 10.14 -2.89 7.23
N LEU A 119 9.44 -3.43 8.23
CA LEU A 119 8.93 -2.62 9.34
C LEU A 119 10.03 -2.51 10.37
N LYS A 120 10.58 -1.30 10.54
CA LYS A 120 11.63 -1.05 11.52
C LYS A 120 11.02 -0.74 12.90
N PRO A 121 11.68 -1.17 13.99
CA PRO A 121 11.28 -0.73 15.31
C PRO A 121 11.35 0.79 15.38
N LYS A 122 10.39 1.39 16.09
CA LYS A 122 10.45 2.81 16.43
C LYS A 122 11.70 3.02 17.29
N LEU A 123 12.75 3.58 16.72
CA LEU A 123 13.85 4.14 17.51
C LEU A 123 13.28 5.38 18.21
N ILE A 124 12.87 5.22 19.47
CA ILE A 124 12.71 6.37 20.35
C ILE A 124 14.13 6.78 20.65
N GLY A 125 14.59 7.90 20.06
CA GLY A 125 15.88 8.47 20.42
C GLY A 125 15.96 8.56 21.94
N ALA A 126 16.98 7.95 22.53
CA ALA A 126 17.31 8.20 23.92
C ALA A 126 17.38 9.72 24.07
N ALA A 127 16.53 10.29 24.92
CA ALA A 127 16.80 11.61 25.43
C ALA A 127 18.17 11.49 26.11
N ASN A 128 19.19 12.10 25.51
CA ASN A 128 20.47 12.26 26.20
C ASN A 128 20.15 13.07 27.48
N PRO A 129 20.62 12.60 28.66
CA PRO A 129 20.39 13.29 29.92
C PRO A 129 21.00 14.69 29.93
#